data_AF-B7PNM8-F1
#
_entry.id   AF-B7PNM8-F1
#
_cell.length_a   1.000
_cell.length_b   1.000
_cell.length_c   1.000
_cell.angle_alpha   90.00
_cell.angle_beta   90.00
_cell.angle_gamma   90.00
#
_symmetry.space_group_name_H-M   'P 1'
#
loop_
_entity.id
_entity.type
_entity.pdbx_description
1 polymer ?
#
loop_
_entity_poly.entity_id
_entity_poly.type
_entity_poly.pdbx_seq_one_letter_code
_entity_poly.pdbx_strand_id
1 'polypeptide(L)'
;MADRTAEGTGFFLVLGGLGIRWGGLRYLAYWGLLSGVLVLVLGLVGFVSLPSVHWAMGSFGSSPPTPPERTPLSAGGTPSSPRDTRPAERRQGGSGSRKPLRLRPSDSACGTHACVEQATRIQAELEYSVDPCVDFYHFVCSRWIQRHPHASVDRLQLDTYLSAMADLLERTTDDVPEMSRFFGNCIRPQENLFSEIRATFFYLLGFQVPPRGRYVLGLFNRGALPRATDLLNYLLFRIVVVLSPFMANATLRDAMSRAYGAPGESSPPTPRQLCVRLLDRFEPVIPMYLATNMSLSYLGPEEVVFEKYVDEFFASTGDFRSSSLQALRDMTWDLVRPSTIEDASFRRQYLDGLYSNMPMSPLAYFYYFWLKKAVARQLRGVGSHSPGSQLWAGWSGGFLSALPRLEPPFRRLELPLPVFNLALTDDASVRHFQIPRVAPRVYAELLRFLYHRALNNKGNLTDAAEDPAAMFERVRACVREQYAPLRSSPAERGSSVQDALELLAVVPAFEAYRSHLTSDFRLQTASDLSGRQLFFVYFAASLCEDESLGVGPGRSPARLRVNGPLRNMPEFADAFKCPVGSFMNPTKVCAL
;
A
#
# COMPACT_ATOMS: atom_id res chain seq x y z
N MET A 1 42.04 34.11 -15.14
CA MET A 1 42.18 35.53 -15.51
C MET A 1 41.03 36.29 -14.85
N ALA A 2 41.38 37.21 -13.92
CA ALA A 2 40.56 38.16 -13.15
C ALA A 2 39.39 37.56 -12.33
N ASP A 3 39.37 37.46 -11.00
CA ASP A 3 39.82 38.28 -9.87
C ASP A 3 39.18 39.68 -9.75
N ARG A 4 38.34 39.82 -8.70
CA ARG A 4 38.18 41.01 -7.85
C ARG A 4 37.35 40.68 -6.60
N THR A 5 38.04 40.72 -5.47
CA THR A 5 37.57 40.84 -4.09
C THR A 5 36.91 42.21 -3.79
N ALA A 6 35.99 42.28 -2.81
CA ALA A 6 36.13 43.10 -1.58
C ALA A 6 34.81 43.32 -0.80
N GLU A 7 34.89 43.04 0.53
CA GLU A 7 34.32 43.78 1.69
C GLU A 7 32.79 44.01 1.78
N GLY A 8 32.07 43.78 2.89
CA GLY A 8 32.46 43.64 4.29
C GLY A 8 32.06 44.87 5.11
N THR A 9 30.83 44.96 5.62
CA THR A 9 30.48 45.78 6.80
C THR A 9 29.23 45.25 7.50
N GLY A 10 29.40 44.77 8.72
CA GLY A 10 28.32 44.64 9.70
C GLY A 10 28.12 45.93 10.48
N PHE A 11 26.90 46.17 10.93
CA PHE A 11 26.60 47.15 11.99
C PHE A 11 25.60 46.52 12.96
N PHE A 12 26.06 46.30 14.19
CA PHE A 12 25.24 46.09 15.37
C PHE A 12 24.86 47.46 15.94
N LEU A 13 23.60 47.65 16.28
CA LEU A 13 23.17 48.67 17.24
C LEU A 13 22.05 48.07 18.10
N VAL A 14 22.39 47.84 19.37
CA VAL A 14 21.48 47.52 20.48
C VAL A 14 20.99 48.83 21.07
N LEU A 15 19.71 48.94 21.43
CA LEU A 15 19.21 49.36 22.75
C LEU A 15 17.68 49.52 22.77
N GLY A 16 17.07 49.09 23.87
CA GLY A 16 15.84 49.70 24.41
C GLY A 16 14.55 48.91 24.25
N GLY A 17 14.19 48.13 25.27
CA GLY A 17 12.92 47.42 25.34
C GLY A 17 11.70 48.31 25.62
N LEU A 18 10.54 47.84 25.16
CA LEU A 18 9.22 48.01 25.77
C LEU A 18 8.31 46.95 25.15
N GLY A 19 7.89 45.99 25.99
CA GLY A 19 6.99 44.92 25.59
C GLY A 19 5.55 45.43 25.44
N ILE A 20 4.95 45.19 24.28
CA ILE A 20 3.48 45.17 24.09
C ILE A 20 3.12 43.93 23.27
N ARG A 21 2.27 43.07 23.87
CA ARG A 21 1.73 41.82 23.30
C ARG A 21 0.91 42.09 22.03
N TRP A 22 1.37 41.59 20.88
CA TRP A 22 0.58 41.51 19.64
C TRP A 22 -0.08 40.13 19.52
N GLY A 23 -1.21 39.93 20.21
CA GLY A 23 -2.00 38.69 20.18
C GLY A 23 -3.40 38.80 19.58
N GLY A 24 -3.89 40.01 19.23
CA GLY A 24 -5.31 40.23 18.91
C GLY A 24 -5.66 40.50 17.43
N LEU A 25 -4.74 41.00 16.61
CA LEU A 25 -5.12 41.54 15.29
C LEU A 25 -5.20 40.51 14.14
N ARG A 26 -4.73 39.27 14.34
CA ARG A 26 -4.82 38.22 13.30
C ARG A 26 -6.17 37.48 13.29
N TYR A 27 -6.95 37.53 14.38
CA TYR A 27 -8.22 36.83 14.48
C TYR A 27 -9.39 37.59 13.81
N LEU A 28 -9.36 38.93 13.81
CA LEU A 28 -10.43 39.75 13.21
C LEU A 28 -10.37 39.80 11.68
N ALA A 29 -9.16 39.73 11.09
CA ALA A 29 -9.00 39.68 9.64
C ALA A 29 -9.50 38.36 9.01
N TYR A 30 -9.43 37.26 9.75
CA TYR A 30 -9.85 35.94 9.28
C TYR A 30 -11.38 35.76 9.29
N TRP A 31 -12.08 36.38 10.25
CA TRP A 31 -13.54 36.34 10.34
C TRP A 31 -14.24 37.31 9.38
N GLY A 32 -13.62 38.46 9.07
CA GLY A 32 -14.16 39.40 8.06
C GLY A 32 -14.13 38.86 6.62
N LEU A 33 -13.17 37.98 6.30
CA LEU A 33 -13.08 37.32 4.99
C LEU A 33 -14.07 36.16 4.84
N LEU A 34 -14.40 35.45 5.93
CA LEU A 34 -15.37 34.35 5.92
C LEU A 34 -16.83 34.83 5.86
N SER A 35 -17.16 35.96 6.49
CA SER A 35 -18.51 36.54 6.40
C SER A 35 -18.81 37.15 5.03
N GLY A 36 -17.80 37.77 4.38
CA GLY A 36 -17.95 38.34 3.03
C GLY A 36 -18.18 37.29 1.94
N VAL A 37 -17.58 36.10 2.06
CA VAL A 37 -17.76 35.00 1.10
C VAL A 37 -19.13 34.33 1.28
N LEU A 38 -19.66 34.23 2.50
CA LEU A 38 -20.97 33.63 2.78
C LEU A 38 -22.13 34.50 2.23
N VAL A 39 -22.01 35.83 2.30
CA VAL A 39 -23.01 36.76 1.76
C VAL A 39 -23.04 36.74 0.22
N LEU A 40 -21.89 36.57 -0.43
CA LEU A 40 -21.80 36.42 -1.89
C LEU A 40 -22.38 35.09 -2.39
N VAL A 41 -22.25 34.00 -1.62
CA VAL A 41 -22.81 32.69 -1.97
C VAL A 41 -24.32 32.63 -1.76
N LEU A 42 -24.87 33.30 -0.75
CA LEU A 42 -26.31 33.37 -0.51
C LEU A 42 -27.04 34.35 -1.46
N GLY A 43 -26.38 35.43 -1.91
CA GLY A 43 -26.94 36.38 -2.87
C GLY A 43 -27.13 35.81 -4.29
N LEU A 44 -26.32 34.83 -4.70
CA LEU A 44 -26.37 34.22 -6.04
C LEU A 44 -27.45 33.12 -6.18
N VAL A 45 -28.00 32.61 -5.08
CA VAL A 45 -29.07 31.57 -5.11
C VAL A 45 -30.48 32.20 -5.11
N GLY A 46 -30.60 33.50 -4.84
CA GLY A 46 -31.90 34.20 -4.73
C GLY A 46 -32.56 34.66 -6.04
N PHE A 47 -31.97 34.40 -7.21
CA PHE A 47 -32.41 34.98 -8.49
C PHE A 47 -32.75 33.93 -9.56
N VAL A 48 -33.65 32.99 -9.25
CA VAL A 48 -34.44 32.26 -10.26
C VAL A 48 -35.90 32.15 -9.80
N SER A 49 -36.68 33.10 -10.31
CA SER A 49 -38.13 33.14 -10.57
C SER A 49 -39.05 32.02 -10.04
N LEU A 50 -39.93 32.40 -9.12
CA LEU A 50 -41.28 31.84 -8.94
C LEU A 50 -42.20 32.27 -10.11
N PRO A 51 -43.22 31.46 -10.44
CA PRO A 51 -44.54 32.04 -10.67
C PRO A 51 -45.64 31.37 -9.81
N SER A 52 -46.31 32.25 -9.06
CA SER A 52 -47.76 32.37 -8.86
C SER A 52 -48.61 31.13 -8.55
N VAL A 53 -48.97 31.05 -7.27
CA VAL A 53 -50.09 30.29 -6.72
C VAL A 53 -51.41 31.01 -7.06
N HIS A 54 -52.39 30.28 -7.61
CA HIS A 54 -53.81 30.64 -7.53
C HIS A 54 -54.58 29.54 -6.79
N TRP A 55 -55.27 29.95 -5.73
CA TRP A 55 -56.19 29.17 -4.90
C TRP A 55 -57.54 28.93 -5.60
N ALA A 56 -58.10 27.73 -5.45
CA ALA A 56 -59.55 27.53 -5.40
C ALA A 56 -59.88 26.32 -4.49
N MET A 57 -60.81 26.53 -3.56
CA MET A 57 -61.31 25.60 -2.55
C MET A 57 -62.18 24.48 -3.14
N GLY A 58 -62.30 23.35 -2.45
CA GLY A 58 -63.39 22.39 -2.66
C GLY A 58 -63.17 21.01 -2.02
N SER A 59 -63.88 20.74 -0.93
CA SER A 59 -63.88 19.54 -0.08
C SER A 59 -64.76 18.38 -0.59
N PHE A 60 -64.53 17.19 0.02
CA PHE A 60 -65.36 15.97 0.16
C PHE A 60 -65.09 14.75 -0.76
N GLY A 61 -64.81 13.60 -0.13
CA GLY A 61 -65.56 12.35 -0.41
C GLY A 61 -64.79 11.08 -0.83
N SER A 62 -64.73 10.13 0.09
CA SER A 62 -64.82 8.65 -0.07
C SER A 62 -63.72 7.80 -0.76
N SER A 63 -63.19 6.86 0.02
CA SER A 63 -62.51 5.58 -0.32
C SER A 63 -63.45 4.54 -0.98
N PRO A 64 -63.03 3.29 -1.27
CA PRO A 64 -61.84 2.70 -1.93
C PRO A 64 -62.31 1.77 -3.12
N PRO A 65 -61.59 0.75 -3.70
CA PRO A 65 -60.95 -0.42 -3.07
C PRO A 65 -59.62 -0.94 -3.72
N THR A 66 -58.91 -1.80 -2.97
CA THR A 66 -57.88 -2.80 -3.41
C THR A 66 -58.58 -4.03 -4.07
N PRO A 67 -57.96 -5.05 -4.74
CA PRO A 67 -56.72 -5.80 -4.40
C PRO A 67 -56.04 -6.44 -5.68
N PRO A 68 -55.38 -7.63 -5.71
CA PRO A 68 -54.74 -8.46 -4.67
C PRO A 68 -53.29 -8.94 -4.98
N GLU A 69 -52.67 -9.40 -3.89
CA GLU A 69 -51.44 -10.17 -3.72
C GLU A 69 -51.67 -11.68 -3.99
N ARG A 70 -50.65 -12.44 -4.41
CA ARG A 70 -50.67 -13.92 -4.48
C ARG A 70 -49.35 -14.57 -4.05
N THR A 71 -49.47 -15.49 -3.11
CA THR A 71 -48.65 -16.69 -2.81
C THR A 71 -49.55 -17.69 -2.07
N PRO A 72 -49.24 -18.99 -1.84
CA PRO A 72 -48.43 -20.00 -2.56
C PRO A 72 -49.10 -21.42 -2.66
N LEU A 73 -48.41 -22.40 -3.29
CA LEU A 73 -48.41 -23.89 -3.09
C LEU A 73 -49.68 -24.77 -3.34
N SER A 74 -49.54 -25.86 -4.13
CA SER A 74 -49.67 -27.30 -3.70
C SER A 74 -49.90 -28.35 -4.82
N ALA A 75 -49.11 -29.43 -4.76
CA ALA A 75 -49.28 -30.89 -5.03
C ALA A 75 -50.21 -31.52 -6.12
N GLY A 76 -49.70 -32.60 -6.73
CA GLY A 76 -50.48 -33.80 -7.13
C GLY A 76 -49.83 -34.80 -8.13
N GLY A 77 -49.60 -36.06 -7.72
CA GLY A 77 -49.83 -37.26 -8.57
C GLY A 77 -48.66 -38.16 -9.06
N THR A 78 -48.49 -39.34 -8.44
CA THR A 78 -47.85 -40.62 -8.92
C THR A 78 -48.82 -41.45 -9.83
N PRO A 79 -48.54 -42.66 -10.44
CA PRO A 79 -47.54 -43.72 -10.11
C PRO A 79 -46.91 -44.58 -11.27
N SER A 80 -45.88 -45.40 -10.96
CA SER A 80 -45.72 -46.85 -11.32
C SER A 80 -44.26 -47.38 -11.19
N SER A 81 -44.12 -48.66 -10.83
CA SER A 81 -42.94 -49.45 -10.38
C SER A 81 -42.54 -50.51 -11.49
N PRO A 82 -41.58 -51.48 -11.38
CA PRO A 82 -40.74 -51.91 -10.24
C PRO A 82 -39.28 -52.44 -10.48
N ARG A 83 -38.58 -52.66 -9.34
CA ARG A 83 -37.52 -53.66 -8.99
C ARG A 83 -36.14 -53.64 -9.68
N ASP A 84 -35.07 -53.53 -8.88
CA ASP A 84 -34.31 -54.71 -8.43
C ASP A 84 -33.43 -54.44 -7.20
N THR A 85 -32.84 -55.50 -6.64
CA THR A 85 -32.58 -55.77 -5.22
C THR A 85 -31.11 -55.63 -4.75
N ARG A 86 -30.91 -55.02 -3.55
CA ARG A 86 -29.93 -55.22 -2.42
C ARG A 86 -28.43 -55.61 -2.65
N PRO A 87 -27.52 -55.45 -1.65
CA PRO A 87 -27.55 -54.59 -0.44
C PRO A 87 -26.27 -53.75 -0.22
N ALA A 88 -26.43 -52.70 0.59
CA ALA A 88 -25.35 -51.86 1.13
C ALA A 88 -24.73 -52.48 2.40
N GLU A 89 -23.40 -52.41 2.50
CA GLU A 89 -22.66 -52.63 3.73
C GLU A 89 -22.37 -51.27 4.42
N ARG A 90 -22.51 -51.33 5.74
CA ARG A 90 -22.59 -50.27 6.73
C ARG A 90 -21.20 -49.75 7.07
N ARG A 91 -21.00 -48.43 7.16
CA ARG A 91 -20.10 -47.86 8.20
C ARG A 91 -20.49 -46.42 8.54
N GLN A 92 -20.73 -46.26 9.83
CA GLN A 92 -21.13 -45.05 10.54
C GLN A 92 -20.01 -44.01 10.54
N GLY A 93 -20.42 -42.74 10.63
CA GLY A 93 -19.55 -41.58 10.68
C GLY A 93 -18.66 -41.50 11.91
N GLY A 94 -17.55 -40.79 11.73
CA GLY A 94 -16.68 -40.28 12.78
C GLY A 94 -16.19 -38.90 12.35
N SER A 95 -16.62 -37.87 13.09
CA SER A 95 -16.08 -36.52 13.04
C SER A 95 -14.57 -36.56 13.31
N GLY A 96 -13.77 -36.18 12.32
CA GLY A 96 -12.31 -36.17 12.38
C GLY A 96 -11.77 -34.77 12.12
N SER A 97 -11.47 -34.06 13.19
CA SER A 97 -10.68 -32.81 13.19
C SER A 97 -9.39 -33.00 12.38
N ARG A 98 -9.16 -32.17 11.35
CA ARG A 98 -7.92 -32.17 10.56
C ARG A 98 -6.77 -31.74 11.48
N LYS A 99 -6.00 -32.72 11.96
CA LYS A 99 -4.73 -32.45 12.66
C LYS A 99 -3.73 -31.82 11.67
N PRO A 100 -2.94 -30.82 12.10
CA PRO A 100 -1.85 -30.28 11.30
C PRO A 100 -0.82 -31.39 11.03
N LEU A 101 -0.31 -31.45 9.80
CA LEU A 101 0.74 -32.38 9.41
C LEU A 101 1.99 -32.08 10.25
N ARG A 102 2.27 -32.90 11.27
CA ARG A 102 3.60 -32.91 11.89
C ARG A 102 4.55 -33.58 10.91
N LEU A 103 5.58 -32.84 10.47
CA LEU A 103 6.74 -33.38 9.76
C LEU A 103 7.28 -34.59 10.55
N ARG A 104 7.45 -35.74 9.88
CA ARG A 104 8.04 -36.92 10.51
C ARG A 104 9.52 -36.64 10.83
N PRO A 105 9.99 -36.93 12.05
CA PRO A 105 11.32 -36.56 12.53
C PRO A 105 12.45 -37.51 12.06
N SER A 106 12.49 -37.92 10.79
CA SER A 106 13.59 -38.79 10.29
C SER A 106 14.30 -38.32 9.01
N ASP A 107 13.86 -37.24 8.36
CA ASP A 107 14.64 -36.59 7.30
C ASP A 107 14.83 -35.12 7.66
N SER A 108 16.04 -34.73 8.04
CA SER A 108 16.39 -33.32 8.33
C SER A 108 16.31 -32.42 7.09
N ALA A 109 16.20 -33.03 5.92
CA ALA A 109 16.07 -32.36 4.63
C ALA A 109 14.63 -32.40 4.12
N CYS A 110 14.08 -31.23 3.79
CA CYS A 110 12.79 -31.12 3.13
C CYS A 110 12.89 -31.52 1.65
N GLY A 111 12.20 -32.59 1.30
CA GLY A 111 12.13 -33.16 -0.06
C GLY A 111 10.75 -33.03 -0.73
N THR A 112 9.85 -32.18 -0.23
CA THR A 112 8.59 -31.91 -0.92
C THR A 112 8.86 -31.25 -2.28
N HIS A 113 7.90 -31.35 -3.22
CA HIS A 113 8.03 -30.68 -4.52
C HIS A 113 8.31 -29.17 -4.35
N ALA A 114 7.59 -28.51 -3.44
CA ALA A 114 7.80 -27.10 -3.12
C ALA A 114 9.22 -26.82 -2.60
N CYS A 115 9.76 -27.67 -1.73
CA CYS A 115 11.14 -27.52 -1.23
C CYS A 115 12.19 -27.72 -2.33
N VAL A 116 12.01 -28.71 -3.21
CA VAL A 116 12.92 -28.96 -4.34
C VAL A 116 12.90 -27.78 -5.33
N GLU A 117 11.72 -27.23 -5.61
CA GLU A 117 11.54 -26.06 -6.47
C GLU A 117 12.26 -24.83 -5.89
N GLN A 118 12.05 -24.56 -4.59
CA GLN A 118 12.72 -23.46 -3.90
C GLN A 118 14.24 -23.61 -3.85
N ALA A 119 14.73 -24.81 -3.58
CA ALA A 119 16.16 -25.12 -3.57
C ALA A 119 16.80 -24.86 -4.94
N THR A 120 16.16 -25.34 -6.00
CA THR A 120 16.62 -25.14 -7.38
C THR A 120 16.66 -23.65 -7.73
N ARG A 121 15.63 -22.90 -7.34
CA ARG A 121 15.54 -21.45 -7.58
C ARG A 121 16.68 -20.69 -6.91
N ILE A 122 16.93 -20.95 -5.62
CA ILE A 122 17.99 -20.28 -4.86
C ILE A 122 19.37 -20.62 -5.43
N GLN A 123 19.65 -21.90 -5.69
CA GLN A 123 20.96 -22.30 -6.22
C GLN A 123 21.26 -21.68 -7.58
N ALA A 124 20.23 -21.44 -8.41
CA ALA A 124 20.39 -20.74 -9.67
C ALA A 124 20.68 -19.22 -9.51
N GLU A 125 20.37 -18.64 -8.34
CA GLU A 125 20.55 -17.22 -8.03
C GLU A 125 21.88 -16.91 -7.34
N LEU A 126 22.39 -17.83 -6.51
CA LEU A 126 23.62 -17.60 -5.75
C LEU A 126 24.88 -17.53 -6.63
N GLU A 127 25.74 -16.55 -6.34
CA GLU A 127 27.04 -16.37 -6.97
C GLU A 127 28.17 -16.79 -6.03
N TYR A 128 28.53 -18.08 -6.08
CA TYR A 128 29.56 -18.68 -5.23
C TYR A 128 30.97 -18.15 -5.49
N SER A 129 31.22 -17.39 -6.57
CA SER A 129 32.51 -16.71 -6.77
C SER A 129 32.70 -15.49 -5.85
N VAL A 130 31.64 -15.02 -5.20
CA VAL A 130 31.68 -13.89 -4.27
C VAL A 130 31.68 -14.43 -2.84
N ASP A 131 32.65 -14.01 -2.03
CA ASP A 131 32.70 -14.35 -0.61
C ASP A 131 31.55 -13.64 0.15
N PRO A 132 30.64 -14.37 0.81
CA PRO A 132 29.53 -13.78 1.57
C PRO A 132 30.00 -12.87 2.72
N CYS A 133 31.25 -12.99 3.17
CA CYS A 133 31.84 -12.14 4.21
C CYS A 133 32.47 -10.84 3.66
N VAL A 134 32.61 -10.75 2.33
CA VAL A 134 33.07 -9.55 1.61
C VAL A 134 31.87 -8.78 1.05
N ASP A 135 30.95 -9.45 0.37
CA ASP A 135 29.75 -8.80 -0.17
C ASP A 135 28.58 -9.79 -0.29
N PHE A 136 27.72 -9.78 0.73
CA PHE A 136 26.58 -10.70 0.77
C PHE A 136 25.49 -10.37 -0.26
N TYR A 137 25.29 -9.08 -0.55
CA TYR A 137 24.37 -8.64 -1.59
C TYR A 137 24.78 -9.20 -2.95
N HIS A 138 26.05 -9.09 -3.34
CA HIS A 138 26.52 -9.65 -4.61
C HIS A 138 26.58 -11.18 -4.60
N PHE A 139 26.81 -11.82 -3.44
CA PHE A 139 26.67 -13.27 -3.30
C PHE A 139 25.25 -13.77 -3.63
N VAL A 140 24.20 -13.01 -3.31
CA VAL A 140 22.80 -13.43 -3.55
C VAL A 140 22.21 -12.86 -4.84
N CYS A 141 22.45 -11.58 -5.13
CA CYS A 141 21.70 -10.84 -6.15
C CYS A 141 22.37 -10.81 -7.53
N SER A 142 23.65 -11.15 -7.68
CA SER A 142 24.36 -10.94 -8.95
C SER A 142 23.73 -11.65 -10.15
N ARG A 143 23.41 -12.95 -10.01
CA ARG A 143 22.77 -13.71 -11.12
C ARG A 143 21.32 -13.32 -11.31
N TRP A 144 20.64 -12.90 -10.24
CA TRP A 144 19.28 -12.38 -10.34
C TRP A 144 19.25 -11.10 -11.19
N ILE A 145 20.17 -10.16 -10.96
CA ILE A 145 20.29 -8.90 -11.72
C ILE A 145 20.62 -9.18 -13.18
N GLN A 146 21.53 -10.12 -13.46
CA GLN A 146 21.84 -10.53 -14.84
C GLN A 146 20.62 -11.04 -15.61
N ARG A 147 19.69 -11.73 -14.93
CA ARG A 147 18.44 -12.22 -15.52
C ARG A 147 17.33 -11.17 -15.59
N HIS A 148 17.40 -10.13 -14.75
CA HIS A 148 16.38 -9.09 -14.63
C HIS A 148 17.01 -7.69 -14.69
N PRO A 149 17.59 -7.30 -15.84
CA PRO A 149 18.15 -5.97 -16.00
C PRO A 149 17.05 -4.91 -15.84
N HIS A 150 17.40 -3.79 -15.20
CA HIS A 150 16.51 -2.67 -14.91
C HIS A 150 15.24 -3.08 -14.14
N ALA A 151 15.37 -4.01 -13.19
CA ALA A 151 14.26 -4.47 -12.36
C ALA A 151 14.61 -4.49 -10.87
N SER A 152 13.57 -4.50 -10.04
CA SER A 152 13.66 -4.83 -8.61
C SER A 152 12.67 -5.93 -8.28
N VAL A 153 12.97 -6.73 -7.26
CA VAL A 153 12.06 -7.80 -6.82
C VAL A 153 10.71 -7.23 -6.42
N ASP A 154 10.68 -6.12 -5.69
CA ASP A 154 9.42 -5.45 -5.32
C ASP A 154 8.61 -5.04 -6.56
N ARG A 155 9.27 -4.55 -7.61
CA ARG A 155 8.62 -4.20 -8.88
C ARG A 155 8.06 -5.43 -9.59
N LEU A 156 8.81 -6.53 -9.69
CA LEU A 156 8.33 -7.76 -10.33
C LEU A 156 7.13 -8.37 -9.60
N GLN A 157 7.13 -8.32 -8.26
CA GLN A 157 5.99 -8.76 -7.44
C GLN A 157 4.75 -7.90 -7.74
N LEU A 158 4.91 -6.58 -7.83
CA LEU A 158 3.85 -5.66 -8.21
C LEU A 158 3.33 -5.93 -9.62
N ASP A 159 4.21 -6.11 -10.61
CA ASP A 159 3.82 -6.35 -12.00
C ASP A 159 3.07 -7.70 -12.15
N THR A 160 3.49 -8.72 -11.41
CA THR A 160 2.82 -10.03 -11.34
C THR A 160 1.42 -9.89 -10.75
N TYR A 161 1.32 -9.22 -9.60
CA TYR A 161 0.04 -9.01 -8.92
C TYR A 161 -0.92 -8.12 -9.73
N LEU A 162 -0.39 -7.07 -10.35
CA LEU A 162 -1.13 -6.16 -11.21
C LEU A 162 -1.77 -6.91 -12.39
N SER A 163 -1.02 -7.83 -12.98
CA SER A 163 -1.50 -8.67 -14.09
C SER A 163 -2.57 -9.66 -13.62
N ALA A 164 -2.33 -10.33 -12.48
CA ALA A 164 -3.31 -11.25 -11.89
C ALA A 164 -4.62 -10.54 -11.49
N MET A 165 -4.54 -9.32 -10.96
CA MET A 165 -5.71 -8.49 -10.64
C MET A 165 -6.49 -8.08 -11.89
N ALA A 166 -5.79 -7.73 -12.97
CA ALA A 166 -6.45 -7.43 -14.25
C ALA A 166 -7.20 -8.66 -14.80
N ASP A 167 -6.58 -9.83 -14.76
CA ASP A 167 -7.21 -11.10 -15.17
C ASP A 167 -8.43 -11.42 -14.31
N LEU A 168 -8.36 -11.18 -13.00
CA LEU A 168 -9.47 -11.36 -12.09
C LEU A 168 -10.64 -10.44 -12.44
N LEU A 169 -10.40 -9.13 -12.54
CA LEU A 169 -11.44 -8.12 -12.80
C LEU A 169 -12.15 -8.32 -14.14
N GLU A 170 -11.47 -8.87 -15.15
CA GLU A 170 -12.12 -9.21 -16.43
C GLU A 170 -13.03 -10.43 -16.35
N ARG A 171 -12.70 -11.38 -15.48
CA ARG A 171 -13.49 -12.61 -15.28
C ARG A 171 -14.62 -12.43 -14.28
N THR A 172 -14.55 -11.42 -13.41
CA THR A 172 -15.61 -11.13 -12.44
C THR A 172 -16.82 -10.51 -13.15
N THR A 173 -17.73 -11.36 -13.65
CA THR A 173 -19.02 -10.93 -14.20
C THR A 173 -20.17 -11.02 -13.20
N ASP A 174 -20.07 -11.94 -12.22
CA ASP A 174 -21.22 -12.36 -11.42
C ASP A 174 -21.26 -11.71 -10.02
N ASP A 175 -20.11 -11.45 -9.39
CA ASP A 175 -20.06 -10.93 -8.01
C ASP A 175 -20.34 -9.42 -7.94
N VAL A 176 -19.87 -8.65 -8.93
CA VAL A 176 -20.07 -7.18 -9.02
C VAL A 176 -20.25 -6.76 -10.49
N PRO A 177 -21.44 -6.93 -11.08
CA PRO A 177 -21.69 -6.69 -12.50
C PRO A 177 -21.35 -5.25 -12.95
N GLU A 178 -21.56 -4.26 -12.09
CA GLU A 178 -21.25 -2.86 -12.38
C GLU A 178 -19.74 -2.60 -12.46
N MET A 179 -18.94 -3.27 -11.63
CA MET A 179 -17.49 -3.22 -11.70
C MET A 179 -17.00 -3.86 -13.00
N SER A 180 -17.57 -5.00 -13.39
CA SER A 180 -17.27 -5.65 -14.67
C SER A 180 -17.49 -4.70 -15.85
N ARG A 181 -18.64 -4.00 -15.86
CA ARG A 181 -18.96 -2.98 -16.88
C ARG A 181 -17.98 -1.81 -16.84
N PHE A 182 -17.64 -1.30 -15.65
CA PHE A 182 -16.65 -0.24 -15.49
C PHE A 182 -15.30 -0.67 -16.08
N PHE A 183 -14.80 -1.85 -15.70
CA PHE A 183 -13.49 -2.35 -16.12
C PHE A 183 -13.47 -2.64 -17.63
N GLY A 184 -14.52 -3.27 -18.16
CA GLY A 184 -14.68 -3.52 -19.60
C GLY A 184 -14.72 -2.24 -20.45
N ASN A 185 -15.29 -1.15 -19.92
CA ASN A 185 -15.23 0.16 -20.56
C ASN A 185 -13.85 0.82 -20.41
N CYS A 186 -13.20 0.62 -19.26
CA CYS A 186 -11.90 1.19 -18.94
C CYS A 186 -10.80 0.74 -19.91
N ILE A 187 -10.75 -0.56 -20.19
CA ILE A 187 -9.72 -1.15 -21.05
C ILE A 187 -9.91 -0.81 -22.54
N ARG A 188 -11.05 -0.20 -22.92
CA ARG A 188 -11.37 0.17 -24.31
C ARG A 188 -10.97 1.63 -24.58
N PRO A 189 -10.12 1.89 -25.58
CA PRO A 189 -9.70 3.25 -25.89
C PRO A 189 -10.86 4.12 -26.41
N GLN A 190 -10.84 5.41 -26.06
CA GLN A 190 -11.90 6.36 -26.35
C GLN A 190 -11.39 7.52 -27.23
N GLU A 191 -11.98 7.69 -28.42
CA GLU A 191 -11.49 8.63 -29.43
C GLU A 191 -11.72 10.11 -29.05
N ASN A 192 -12.89 10.42 -28.49
CA ASN A 192 -13.32 11.81 -28.22
C ASN A 192 -13.19 12.23 -26.76
N LEU A 193 -12.52 11.42 -25.93
CA LEU A 193 -12.50 11.62 -24.48
C LEU A 193 -11.92 12.98 -24.08
N PHE A 194 -10.87 13.47 -24.75
CA PHE A 194 -10.29 14.78 -24.42
C PHE A 194 -11.30 15.93 -24.66
N SER A 195 -12.01 15.91 -25.79
CA SER A 195 -13.05 16.89 -26.08
C SER A 195 -14.21 16.80 -25.10
N GLU A 196 -14.61 15.59 -24.69
CA GLU A 196 -15.65 15.37 -23.69
C GLU A 196 -15.24 15.90 -22.32
N ILE A 197 -14.05 15.53 -21.82
CA ILE A 197 -13.51 16.04 -20.55
C ILE A 197 -13.49 17.56 -20.56
N ARG A 198 -13.01 18.16 -21.65
CA ARG A 198 -12.96 19.62 -21.80
C ARG A 198 -14.35 20.24 -21.72
N ALA A 199 -15.31 19.70 -22.47
CA ALA A 199 -16.69 20.19 -22.47
C ALA A 199 -17.33 20.06 -21.07
N THR A 200 -17.18 18.90 -20.42
CA THR A 200 -17.68 18.65 -19.07
C THR A 200 -17.03 19.58 -18.05
N PHE A 201 -15.72 19.81 -18.12
CA PHE A 201 -14.99 20.69 -17.20
C PHE A 201 -15.52 22.13 -17.25
N PHE A 202 -15.66 22.71 -18.44
CA PHE A 202 -16.18 24.07 -18.58
C PHE A 202 -17.68 24.16 -18.25
N TYR A 203 -18.47 23.15 -18.62
CA TYR A 203 -19.88 23.06 -18.23
C TYR A 203 -20.06 23.10 -16.71
N LEU A 204 -19.30 22.29 -15.96
CA LEU A 204 -19.38 22.23 -14.50
C LEU A 204 -18.94 23.53 -13.82
N LEU A 205 -18.09 24.32 -14.47
CA LEU A 205 -17.63 25.61 -13.96
C LEU A 205 -18.51 26.79 -14.42
N GLY A 206 -19.56 26.53 -15.20
CA GLY A 206 -20.46 27.58 -15.72
C GLY A 206 -19.83 28.47 -16.79
N PHE A 207 -18.74 28.05 -17.43
CA PHE A 207 -18.06 28.80 -18.49
C PHE A 207 -18.45 28.28 -19.88
N GLN A 208 -18.54 29.18 -20.86
CA GLN A 208 -18.63 28.80 -22.27
C GLN A 208 -17.29 28.21 -22.74
N VAL A 209 -17.34 27.10 -23.49
CA VAL A 209 -16.13 26.42 -24.01
C VAL A 209 -15.39 27.38 -24.95
N PRO A 210 -14.11 27.73 -24.67
CA PRO A 210 -13.36 28.63 -25.54
C PRO A 210 -13.19 28.03 -26.95
N PRO A 211 -13.33 28.82 -28.02
CA PRO A 211 -13.02 28.36 -29.37
C PRO A 211 -11.54 27.93 -29.44
N ARG A 212 -11.24 26.94 -30.31
CA ARG A 212 -9.92 26.28 -30.44
C ARG A 212 -8.79 27.33 -30.46
N GLY A 213 -8.04 27.41 -29.37
CA GLY A 213 -6.91 28.32 -29.20
C GLY A 213 -5.78 27.61 -28.46
N ARG A 214 -4.53 27.89 -28.86
CA ARG A 214 -3.30 27.23 -28.36
C ARG A 214 -3.25 27.25 -26.83
N TYR A 215 -3.39 26.08 -26.22
CA TYR A 215 -3.12 25.86 -24.80
C TYR A 215 -1.61 25.94 -24.59
N VAL A 216 -1.11 27.13 -24.22
CA VAL A 216 0.28 27.28 -23.76
C VAL A 216 0.25 27.19 -22.23
N LEU A 217 0.83 26.13 -21.67
CA LEU A 217 1.15 26.06 -20.24
C LEU A 217 2.24 27.10 -19.96
N GLY A 218 1.84 28.33 -19.65
CA GLY A 218 2.71 29.39 -19.11
C GLY A 218 2.95 29.19 -17.62
N LEU A 219 3.40 28.00 -17.21
CA LEU A 219 3.84 27.79 -15.83
C LEU A 219 5.22 28.43 -15.70
N PHE A 220 5.33 29.44 -14.84
CA PHE A 220 6.54 30.16 -14.47
C PHE A 220 6.96 31.30 -15.41
N ASN A 221 6.31 32.46 -15.23
CA ASN A 221 7.06 33.72 -15.27
C ASN A 221 7.27 34.16 -13.82
N ARG A 222 8.53 34.17 -13.35
CA ARG A 222 8.90 34.50 -11.96
C ARG A 222 8.57 35.97 -11.67
N GLY A 223 7.35 36.25 -11.21
CA GLY A 223 6.97 37.60 -10.76
C GLY A 223 5.49 37.98 -10.92
N ALA A 224 4.67 37.19 -11.61
CA ALA A 224 3.23 37.49 -11.77
C ALA A 224 2.35 36.42 -11.09
N LEU A 225 1.28 36.86 -10.41
CA LEU A 225 0.21 35.95 -9.97
C LEU A 225 -0.32 35.18 -11.20
N PRO A 226 -0.52 33.85 -11.10
CA PRO A 226 -1.02 33.06 -12.23
C PRO A 226 -2.38 33.60 -12.67
N ARG A 227 -2.57 33.79 -13.98
CA ARG A 227 -3.87 34.21 -14.52
C ARG A 227 -4.88 33.10 -14.25
N ALA A 228 -6.17 33.44 -14.11
CA ALA A 228 -7.24 32.46 -13.94
C ALA A 228 -7.21 31.37 -15.04
N THR A 229 -6.83 31.75 -16.27
CA THR A 229 -6.64 30.83 -17.39
C THR A 229 -5.52 29.81 -17.15
N ASP A 230 -4.42 30.21 -16.53
CA ASP A 230 -3.28 29.33 -16.28
C ASP A 230 -3.62 28.29 -15.21
N LEU A 231 -4.36 28.71 -14.18
CA LEU A 231 -4.89 27.82 -13.16
C LEU A 231 -5.90 26.82 -13.76
N LEU A 232 -6.86 27.29 -14.57
CA LEU A 232 -7.83 26.42 -15.22
C LEU A 232 -7.16 25.43 -16.18
N ASN A 233 -6.14 25.87 -16.93
CA ASN A 233 -5.34 24.99 -17.78
C ASN A 233 -4.60 23.94 -16.97
N TYR A 234 -4.00 24.32 -15.84
CA TYR A 234 -3.33 23.38 -14.95
C TYR A 234 -4.31 22.35 -14.37
N LEU A 235 -5.48 22.78 -13.89
CA LEU A 235 -6.50 21.87 -13.36
C LEU A 235 -7.03 20.91 -14.43
N LEU A 236 -7.34 21.42 -15.64
CA LEU A 236 -7.74 20.59 -16.76
C LEU A 236 -6.64 19.58 -17.14
N PHE A 237 -5.38 20.02 -17.19
CA PHE A 237 -4.24 19.13 -17.41
C PHE A 237 -4.17 18.01 -16.37
N ARG A 238 -4.37 18.31 -15.08
CA ARG A 238 -4.36 17.28 -14.02
C ARG A 238 -5.46 16.25 -14.23
N ILE A 239 -6.66 16.66 -14.63
CA ILE A 239 -7.78 15.75 -14.94
C ILE A 239 -7.45 14.89 -16.16
N VAL A 240 -6.93 15.50 -17.22
CA VAL A 240 -6.51 14.82 -18.46
C VAL A 240 -5.45 13.77 -18.19
N VAL A 241 -4.49 14.08 -17.31
CA VAL A 241 -3.46 13.13 -16.87
C VAL A 241 -4.16 11.94 -16.18
N VAL A 242 -5.06 12.15 -15.21
CA VAL A 242 -5.81 11.06 -14.53
C VAL A 242 -6.60 10.18 -15.48
N LEU A 243 -7.23 10.78 -16.48
CA LEU A 243 -8.08 10.07 -17.45
C LEU A 243 -7.32 9.66 -18.73
N SER A 244 -6.01 9.89 -18.78
CA SER A 244 -5.20 9.52 -19.94
C SER A 244 -5.22 8.02 -20.27
N PRO A 245 -5.35 7.07 -19.30
CA PRO A 245 -5.46 5.64 -19.60
C PRO A 245 -6.56 5.27 -20.60
N PHE A 246 -7.64 6.04 -20.63
CA PHE A 246 -8.81 5.78 -21.46
C PHE A 246 -8.70 6.37 -22.87
N MET A 247 -7.62 7.10 -23.19
CA MET A 247 -7.49 7.77 -24.48
C MET A 247 -7.13 6.79 -25.62
N ALA A 248 -7.76 6.99 -26.78
CA ALA A 248 -7.45 6.22 -27.99
C ALA A 248 -6.04 6.44 -28.52
N ASN A 249 -5.53 7.67 -28.44
CA ASN A 249 -4.18 7.98 -28.90
C ASN A 249 -3.14 7.34 -27.98
N ALA A 250 -2.53 6.24 -28.47
CA ALA A 250 -1.51 5.49 -27.73
C ALA A 250 -0.31 6.35 -27.33
N THR A 251 0.19 7.20 -28.24
CA THR A 251 1.35 8.07 -27.95
C THR A 251 1.06 9.02 -26.78
N LEU A 252 -0.11 9.65 -26.76
CA LEU A 252 -0.52 10.55 -25.68
C LEU A 252 -0.82 9.78 -24.39
N ARG A 253 -1.56 8.68 -24.48
CA ARG A 253 -1.85 7.80 -23.34
C ARG A 253 -0.56 7.33 -22.69
N ASP A 254 0.38 6.78 -23.44
CA ASP A 254 1.60 6.18 -22.91
C ASP A 254 2.57 7.26 -22.40
N ALA A 255 2.62 8.44 -23.04
CA ALA A 255 3.40 9.58 -22.56
C ALA A 255 2.86 10.13 -21.23
N MET A 256 1.54 10.30 -21.10
CA MET A 256 0.91 10.76 -19.86
C MET A 256 0.90 9.67 -18.78
N SER A 257 0.80 8.41 -19.18
CA SER A 257 0.87 7.24 -18.29
C SER A 257 2.25 7.06 -17.68
N ARG A 258 3.32 7.47 -18.36
CA ARG A 258 4.66 7.55 -17.75
C ARG A 258 4.72 8.53 -16.56
N ALA A 259 3.81 9.51 -16.47
CA ALA A 259 3.67 10.33 -15.27
C ALA A 259 2.94 9.61 -14.11
N TYR A 260 2.25 8.50 -14.39
CA TYR A 260 1.70 7.55 -13.40
C TYR A 260 2.61 6.35 -13.14
N GLY A 261 3.57 6.09 -14.01
CA GLY A 261 4.54 5.01 -13.86
C GLY A 261 5.56 5.32 -12.77
N ALA A 262 6.07 4.27 -12.15
CA ALA A 262 7.28 4.38 -11.33
C ALA A 262 8.47 4.74 -12.24
N PRO A 263 9.42 5.59 -11.78
CA PRO A 263 10.66 5.82 -12.51
C PRO A 263 11.33 4.50 -12.91
N GLY A 264 11.82 4.40 -14.15
CA GLY A 264 12.53 3.21 -14.63
C GLY A 264 11.65 2.08 -15.19
N GLU A 265 10.38 2.33 -15.51
CA GLU A 265 9.52 1.38 -16.23
C GLU A 265 9.98 1.20 -17.70
N SER A 266 10.56 0.04 -18.00
CA SER A 266 11.18 -0.29 -19.30
C SER A 266 10.17 -0.47 -20.44
N SER A 267 8.91 -0.76 -20.11
CA SER A 267 7.80 -0.88 -21.07
C SER A 267 6.57 -0.12 -20.58
N PRO A 268 5.85 0.58 -21.46
CA PRO A 268 4.63 1.29 -21.06
C PRO A 268 3.59 0.28 -20.52
N PRO A 269 2.90 0.60 -19.41
CA PRO A 269 1.87 -0.26 -18.85
C PRO A 269 0.73 -0.47 -19.85
N THR A 270 0.17 -1.68 -19.88
CA THR A 270 -0.98 -2.00 -20.75
C THR A 270 -2.25 -1.26 -20.30
N PRO A 271 -3.26 -1.06 -21.18
CA PRO A 271 -4.54 -0.47 -20.77
C PRO A 271 -5.18 -1.17 -19.56
N ARG A 272 -5.06 -2.50 -19.49
CA ARG A 272 -5.53 -3.33 -18.36
C ARG A 272 -4.83 -2.93 -17.06
N GLN A 273 -3.50 -2.85 -17.09
CA GLN A 273 -2.69 -2.46 -15.93
C GLN A 273 -2.96 -1.02 -15.49
N LEU A 274 -3.19 -0.10 -16.44
CA LEU A 274 -3.56 1.27 -16.13
C LEU A 274 -4.93 1.38 -15.44
N CYS A 275 -5.90 0.57 -15.87
CA CYS A 275 -7.22 0.49 -15.22
C CYS A 275 -7.12 0.03 -13.76
N VAL A 276 -6.29 -0.98 -13.50
CA VAL A 276 -6.07 -1.45 -12.12
C VAL A 276 -5.37 -0.38 -11.27
N ARG A 277 -4.37 0.33 -11.81
CA ARG A 277 -3.71 1.46 -11.12
C ARG A 277 -4.69 2.60 -10.81
N LEU A 278 -5.69 2.83 -11.66
CA LEU A 278 -6.73 3.82 -11.39
C LEU A 278 -7.65 3.38 -10.25
N LEU A 279 -8.04 2.11 -10.22
CA LEU A 279 -8.84 1.53 -9.14
C LEU A 279 -8.08 1.61 -7.81
N ASP A 280 -6.81 1.20 -7.78
CA ASP A 280 -5.94 1.32 -6.60
C ASP A 280 -5.96 2.73 -5.96
N ARG A 281 -5.97 3.77 -6.80
CA ARG A 281 -5.94 5.16 -6.35
C ARG A 281 -7.27 5.67 -5.79
N PHE A 282 -8.39 5.33 -6.44
CA PHE A 282 -9.68 5.96 -6.15
C PHE A 282 -10.67 5.03 -5.45
N GLU A 283 -10.56 3.74 -5.67
CA GLU A 283 -11.46 2.71 -5.17
C GLU A 283 -10.71 1.38 -4.99
N PRO A 284 -9.86 1.27 -3.96
CA PRO A 284 -9.06 0.08 -3.74
C PRO A 284 -9.87 -1.08 -3.14
N VAL A 285 -11.02 -0.79 -2.54
CA VAL A 285 -11.72 -1.71 -1.62
C VAL A 285 -12.39 -2.86 -2.38
N ILE A 286 -13.04 -2.61 -3.52
CA ILE A 286 -13.67 -3.69 -4.30
C ILE A 286 -12.63 -4.62 -4.93
N PRO A 287 -11.57 -4.14 -5.61
CA PRO A 287 -10.51 -5.03 -6.11
C PRO A 287 -9.91 -5.92 -5.01
N MET A 288 -9.66 -5.36 -3.82
CA MET A 288 -9.17 -6.12 -2.66
C MET A 288 -10.16 -7.19 -2.20
N TYR A 289 -11.46 -6.86 -2.17
CA TYR A 289 -12.51 -7.82 -1.86
C TYR A 289 -12.53 -8.98 -2.86
N LEU A 290 -12.51 -8.68 -4.16
CA LEU A 290 -12.49 -9.70 -5.21
C LEU A 290 -11.23 -10.57 -5.12
N ALA A 291 -10.09 -9.96 -4.76
CA ALA A 291 -8.81 -10.65 -4.61
C ALA A 291 -8.67 -11.51 -3.35
N THR A 292 -9.69 -11.59 -2.49
CA THR A 292 -9.65 -12.42 -1.27
C THR A 292 -9.31 -13.89 -1.58
N ASN A 293 -9.94 -14.47 -2.60
CA ASN A 293 -9.68 -15.87 -2.93
C ASN A 293 -8.27 -16.05 -3.53
N MET A 294 -7.75 -15.02 -4.18
CA MET A 294 -6.38 -15.00 -4.69
C MET A 294 -5.35 -14.96 -3.55
N SER A 295 -5.63 -14.33 -2.40
CA SER A 295 -4.68 -14.39 -1.27
C SER A 295 -4.59 -15.77 -0.63
N LEU A 296 -5.68 -16.55 -0.63
CA LEU A 296 -5.68 -17.91 -0.08
C LEU A 296 -4.71 -18.84 -0.82
N SER A 297 -4.51 -18.65 -2.13
CA SER A 297 -3.57 -19.46 -2.92
C SER A 297 -2.08 -19.15 -2.66
N TYR A 298 -1.77 -18.04 -1.97
CA TYR A 298 -0.39 -17.67 -1.62
C TYR A 298 -0.09 -17.80 -0.14
N LEU A 299 -1.07 -17.51 0.71
CA LEU A 299 -0.90 -17.46 2.16
C LEU A 299 -1.48 -18.70 2.87
N GLY A 300 -2.33 -19.46 2.19
CA GLY A 300 -3.14 -20.49 2.84
C GLY A 300 -4.12 -19.91 3.87
N PRO A 301 -4.68 -20.75 4.76
CA PRO A 301 -5.64 -20.33 5.77
C PRO A 301 -5.02 -19.74 7.06
N GLU A 302 -3.70 -19.49 7.10
CA GLU A 302 -3.00 -19.19 8.36
C GLU A 302 -2.71 -17.70 8.57
N GLU A 303 -3.74 -16.94 8.96
CA GLU A 303 -3.59 -15.72 9.78
C GLU A 303 -2.77 -16.01 11.07
N VAL A 304 -2.86 -17.24 11.59
CA VAL A 304 -2.19 -17.74 12.82
C VAL A 304 -0.67 -17.64 12.77
N VAL A 305 -0.08 -17.89 11.60
CA VAL A 305 1.37 -17.86 11.44
C VAL A 305 1.89 -16.42 11.55
N PHE A 306 1.13 -15.47 11.03
CA PHE A 306 1.44 -14.05 11.13
C PHE A 306 1.26 -13.51 12.55
N GLU A 307 0.18 -13.88 13.25
CA GLU A 307 -0.05 -13.49 14.65
C GLU A 307 1.09 -13.93 15.57
N LYS A 308 1.55 -15.18 15.41
CA LYS A 308 2.67 -15.71 16.21
C LYS A 308 3.97 -14.93 15.99
N TYR A 309 4.26 -14.49 14.76
CA TYR A 309 5.42 -13.64 14.48
C TYR A 309 5.34 -12.33 15.26
N VAL A 310 4.16 -11.70 15.26
CA VAL A 310 3.94 -10.42 15.94
C VAL A 310 4.08 -10.59 17.46
N ASP A 311 3.61 -11.69 18.04
CA ASP A 311 3.82 -11.99 19.47
C ASP A 311 5.30 -12.13 19.83
N GLU A 312 6.09 -12.75 18.96
CA GLU A 312 7.54 -12.89 19.13
C GLU A 312 8.25 -11.53 19.08
N PHE A 313 7.81 -10.63 18.18
CA PHE A 313 8.27 -9.24 18.20
C PHE A 313 7.95 -8.55 19.53
N PHE A 314 6.74 -8.70 20.07
CA PHE A 314 6.38 -8.12 21.37
C PHE A 314 7.19 -8.70 22.54
N ALA A 315 7.53 -9.99 22.49
CA ALA A 315 8.40 -10.61 23.48
C ALA A 315 9.84 -10.05 23.41
N SER A 316 10.37 -9.86 22.20
CA SER A 316 11.73 -9.30 21.99
C SER A 316 11.84 -7.82 22.35
N THR A 317 10.72 -7.08 22.34
CA THR A 317 10.66 -5.64 22.59
C THR A 317 10.22 -5.29 24.03
N GLY A 318 10.41 -6.22 24.97
CA GLY A 318 10.00 -6.08 26.38
C GLY A 318 10.55 -4.85 27.13
N ASP A 319 11.57 -4.18 26.59
CA ASP A 319 12.18 -2.97 27.15
C ASP A 319 11.33 -1.69 26.99
N PHE A 320 10.28 -1.72 26.16
CA PHE A 320 9.39 -0.57 26.02
C PHE A 320 8.38 -0.51 27.18
N ARG A 321 8.06 0.73 27.62
CA ARG A 321 7.02 0.97 28.65
C ARG A 321 5.71 0.23 28.31
N SER A 322 5.03 -0.31 29.32
CA SER A 322 3.76 -1.04 29.18
C SER A 322 2.71 -0.29 28.35
N SER A 323 2.67 1.05 28.42
CA SER A 323 1.76 1.89 27.65
C SER A 323 2.08 2.02 26.16
N SER A 324 3.33 1.74 25.74
CA SER A 324 3.72 1.64 24.33
C SER A 324 3.39 0.25 23.78
N LEU A 325 3.65 -0.79 24.58
CA LEU A 325 3.25 -2.16 24.23
C LEU A 325 1.74 -2.32 24.14
N GLN A 326 0.98 -1.68 25.04
CA GLN A 326 -0.48 -1.67 24.97
C GLN A 326 -0.98 -0.94 23.71
N ALA A 327 -0.38 0.21 23.37
CA ALA A 327 -0.76 0.93 22.16
C ALA A 327 -0.45 0.16 20.87
N LEU A 328 0.61 -0.67 20.87
CA LEU A 328 0.89 -1.61 19.79
C LEU A 328 -0.14 -2.74 19.72
N ARG A 329 -0.58 -3.28 20.86
CA ARG A 329 -1.62 -4.33 20.93
C ARG A 329 -3.00 -3.81 20.52
N ASP A 330 -3.29 -2.54 20.80
CA ASP A 330 -4.54 -1.88 20.40
C ASP A 330 -4.55 -1.47 18.92
N MET A 331 -3.43 -1.66 18.20
CA MET A 331 -3.33 -1.35 16.77
C MET A 331 -4.20 -2.31 15.95
N THR A 332 -4.94 -1.77 14.99
CA THR A 332 -5.68 -2.56 14.00
C THR A 332 -4.76 -3.05 12.89
N TRP A 333 -4.88 -4.33 12.53
CA TRP A 333 -4.12 -4.97 11.47
C TRP A 333 -5.08 -5.35 10.36
N ASP A 334 -4.92 -4.72 9.20
CA ASP A 334 -5.69 -5.10 8.03
C ASP A 334 -4.74 -5.85 7.08
N LEU A 335 -4.92 -7.18 7.00
CA LEU A 335 -4.14 -8.08 6.15
C LEU A 335 -4.85 -8.29 4.82
N VAL A 336 -4.18 -7.96 3.71
CA VAL A 336 -4.65 -8.07 2.31
C VAL A 336 -5.85 -7.20 1.96
N ARG A 337 -6.78 -6.98 2.90
CA ARG A 337 -8.04 -6.26 2.75
C ARG A 337 -8.47 -5.64 4.09
N PRO A 338 -9.33 -4.61 4.06
CA PRO A 338 -9.87 -4.03 5.28
C PRO A 338 -10.78 -5.02 6.02
N SER A 339 -10.61 -5.17 7.33
CA SER A 339 -11.48 -6.00 8.17
C SER A 339 -12.97 -5.62 8.06
N THR A 340 -13.30 -4.36 7.80
CA THR A 340 -14.69 -3.90 7.67
C THR A 340 -15.44 -4.49 6.47
N ILE A 341 -14.75 -4.98 5.43
CA ILE A 341 -15.43 -5.53 4.24
C ILE A 341 -16.00 -6.94 4.47
N GLU A 342 -15.64 -7.58 5.59
CA GLU A 342 -16.15 -8.90 5.96
C GLU A 342 -17.64 -8.84 6.30
N ASP A 343 -18.09 -7.75 6.92
CA ASP A 343 -19.49 -7.49 7.20
C ASP A 343 -20.30 -7.36 5.90
N ALA A 344 -21.22 -8.31 5.70
CA ALA A 344 -22.09 -8.37 4.55
C ALA A 344 -23.05 -7.17 4.43
N SER A 345 -23.37 -6.50 5.54
CA SER A 345 -24.22 -5.30 5.55
C SER A 345 -23.44 -4.08 5.06
N PHE A 346 -22.25 -3.83 5.63
CA PHE A 346 -21.31 -2.81 5.19
C PHE A 346 -20.98 -2.98 3.70
N ARG A 347 -20.63 -4.21 3.29
CA ARG A 347 -20.29 -4.52 1.90
C ARG A 347 -21.41 -4.18 0.93
N ARG A 348 -22.66 -4.56 1.24
CA ARG A 348 -23.82 -4.20 0.41
C ARG A 348 -24.00 -2.69 0.30
N GLN A 349 -23.92 -1.98 1.43
CA GLN A 349 -24.04 -0.51 1.46
C GLN A 349 -22.91 0.19 0.68
N TYR A 350 -21.70 -0.36 0.77
CA TYR A 350 -20.52 0.13 0.06
C TYR A 350 -20.69 0.02 -1.45
N LEU A 351 -21.06 -1.19 -1.92
CA LEU A 351 -21.26 -1.52 -3.34
C LEU A 351 -22.43 -0.74 -3.95
N ASP A 352 -23.60 -0.76 -3.28
CA ASP A 352 -24.82 -0.13 -3.79
C ASP A 352 -24.63 1.37 -4.02
N GLY A 353 -24.00 2.09 -3.09
CA GLY A 353 -23.88 3.54 -3.26
C GLY A 353 -22.94 3.99 -4.38
N LEU A 354 -22.00 3.14 -4.86
CA LEU A 354 -20.92 3.61 -5.76
C LEU A 354 -21.39 3.62 -7.19
N TYR A 355 -21.97 2.50 -7.62
CA TYR A 355 -22.40 2.31 -9.00
C TYR A 355 -23.91 2.51 -9.23
N SER A 356 -24.73 2.68 -8.18
CA SER A 356 -26.15 3.03 -8.33
C SER A 356 -26.35 4.38 -9.02
N ASN A 357 -27.41 4.52 -9.81
CA ASN A 357 -27.81 5.79 -10.43
C ASN A 357 -26.68 6.49 -11.22
N MET A 358 -25.78 5.72 -11.83
CA MET A 358 -24.75 6.26 -12.72
C MET A 358 -25.37 6.63 -14.07
N PRO A 359 -25.11 7.83 -14.61
CA PRO A 359 -25.67 8.23 -15.90
C PRO A 359 -25.10 7.37 -17.02
N MET A 360 -25.96 7.00 -17.98
CA MET A 360 -25.62 6.07 -19.07
C MET A 360 -24.79 6.67 -20.22
N SER A 361 -24.42 7.96 -20.19
CA SER A 361 -23.43 8.64 -21.05
C SER A 361 -23.58 10.17 -20.92
N PRO A 362 -22.58 11.00 -21.34
CA PRO A 362 -21.25 10.66 -21.90
C PRO A 362 -20.29 9.96 -20.93
N LEU A 363 -19.28 9.27 -21.45
CA LEU A 363 -18.33 8.46 -20.68
C LEU A 363 -17.48 9.32 -19.73
N ALA A 364 -17.09 10.53 -20.16
CA ALA A 364 -16.44 11.51 -19.28
C ALA A 364 -17.31 11.87 -18.07
N TYR A 365 -18.63 11.94 -18.26
CA TYR A 365 -19.58 12.24 -17.19
C TYR A 365 -19.74 11.05 -16.23
N PHE A 366 -19.73 9.83 -16.75
CA PHE A 366 -19.66 8.61 -15.95
C PHE A 366 -18.40 8.59 -15.07
N TYR A 367 -17.20 8.80 -15.63
CA TYR A 367 -15.96 8.83 -14.83
C TYR A 367 -15.95 9.98 -13.83
N TYR A 368 -16.44 11.16 -14.20
CA TYR A 368 -16.59 12.28 -13.27
C TYR A 368 -17.45 11.89 -12.07
N PHE A 369 -18.63 11.31 -12.29
CA PHE A 369 -19.50 10.89 -11.19
C PHE A 369 -18.92 9.78 -10.35
N TRP A 370 -18.27 8.81 -10.99
CA TRP A 370 -17.61 7.71 -10.28
C TRP A 370 -16.51 8.24 -9.37
N LEU A 371 -15.60 9.07 -9.91
CA LEU A 371 -14.54 9.74 -9.14
C LEU A 371 -15.12 10.61 -8.03
N LYS A 372 -16.16 11.40 -8.30
CA LYS A 372 -16.83 12.24 -7.30
C LYS A 372 -17.38 11.40 -6.15
N LYS A 373 -18.05 10.27 -6.45
CA LYS A 373 -18.60 9.37 -5.43
C LYS A 373 -17.50 8.64 -4.66
N ALA A 374 -16.45 8.18 -5.33
CA ALA A 374 -15.30 7.52 -4.74
C ALA A 374 -14.57 8.45 -3.75
N VAL A 375 -14.25 9.68 -4.18
CA VAL A 375 -13.63 10.70 -3.34
C VAL A 375 -14.56 11.14 -2.20
N ALA A 376 -15.86 11.31 -2.45
CA ALA A 376 -16.81 11.66 -1.40
C ALA A 376 -16.90 10.60 -0.30
N ARG A 377 -16.67 9.31 -0.61
CA ARG A 377 -16.56 8.25 0.42
C ARG A 377 -15.32 8.41 1.26
N GLN A 378 -14.16 8.57 0.61
CA GLN A 378 -12.89 8.82 1.29
C GLN A 378 -13.03 10.00 2.26
N LEU A 379 -13.62 11.11 1.80
CA LEU A 379 -13.81 12.32 2.60
C LEU A 379 -14.84 12.16 3.73
N ARG A 380 -15.93 11.40 3.55
CA ARG A 380 -16.89 11.12 4.64
C ARG A 380 -16.26 10.34 5.80
N GLY A 381 -15.15 9.63 5.54
CA GLY A 381 -14.33 9.01 6.59
C GLY A 381 -13.55 10.01 7.45
N VAL A 382 -13.31 11.25 6.98
CA VAL A 382 -12.39 12.23 7.61
C VAL A 382 -13.09 13.10 8.69
N GLY A 383 -14.16 12.62 9.32
CA GLY A 383 -14.84 13.40 10.36
C GLY A 383 -16.00 12.74 11.10
N SER A 384 -16.46 11.57 10.64
CA SER A 384 -17.50 10.82 11.35
C SER A 384 -16.90 9.99 12.48
N HIS A 385 -17.29 10.29 13.73
CA HIS A 385 -17.06 9.43 14.89
C HIS A 385 -18.25 8.46 15.14
N SER A 386 -19.25 8.43 14.25
CA SER A 386 -20.45 7.63 14.42
C SER A 386 -20.29 6.26 13.73
N PRO A 387 -20.36 5.14 14.48
CA PRO A 387 -20.13 3.78 13.95
C PRO A 387 -21.09 3.33 12.84
N GLY A 388 -22.20 4.04 12.59
CA GLY A 388 -23.23 3.68 11.60
C GLY A 388 -23.24 4.50 10.30
N SER A 389 -22.35 5.49 10.13
CA SER A 389 -22.31 6.35 8.93
C SER A 389 -21.00 6.26 8.14
N GLN A 390 -20.08 5.40 8.58
CA GLN A 390 -18.77 5.25 7.98
C GLN A 390 -18.90 4.38 6.71
N LEU A 391 -18.85 5.01 5.53
CA LEU A 391 -18.83 4.35 4.21
C LEU A 391 -17.40 4.18 3.68
N TRP A 392 -16.40 4.37 4.53
CA TRP A 392 -14.99 4.28 4.20
C TRP A 392 -14.38 3.12 4.99
N ALA A 393 -13.73 2.20 4.27
CA ALA A 393 -13.11 1.01 4.89
C ALA A 393 -11.86 1.35 5.71
N GLY A 394 -11.39 2.60 5.67
CA GLY A 394 -10.24 3.09 6.44
C GLY A 394 -8.88 2.85 5.77
N TRP A 395 -8.82 2.03 4.72
CA TRP A 395 -7.58 1.65 4.05
C TRP A 395 -7.14 2.69 3.00
N SER A 396 -5.95 3.25 3.18
CA SER A 396 -5.46 4.43 2.47
C SER A 396 -4.24 4.17 1.58
N GLY A 397 -3.56 3.04 1.78
CA GLY A 397 -2.31 2.66 1.13
C GLY A 397 -2.45 2.05 -0.26
N GLY A 398 -3.68 1.81 -0.71
CA GLY A 398 -3.93 1.01 -1.90
C GLY A 398 -3.56 -0.46 -1.70
N PHE A 399 -3.77 -1.26 -2.74
CA PHE A 399 -3.40 -2.67 -2.83
C PHE A 399 -2.14 -2.89 -3.69
N LEU A 400 -1.70 -1.92 -4.49
CA LEU A 400 -0.50 -1.99 -5.33
C LEU A 400 0.76 -1.47 -4.64
N SER A 401 1.04 -1.92 -3.41
CA SER A 401 2.28 -1.62 -2.70
C SER A 401 2.97 -2.91 -2.24
N ALA A 402 4.29 -2.97 -2.41
CA ALA A 402 5.14 -4.05 -1.90
C ALA A 402 5.69 -3.75 -0.49
N LEU A 403 5.22 -2.66 0.13
CA LEU A 403 5.57 -2.24 1.48
C LEU A 403 4.31 -2.10 2.34
N PRO A 404 4.39 -2.48 3.63
CA PRO A 404 3.33 -2.19 4.59
C PRO A 404 3.21 -0.68 4.81
N ARG A 405 2.03 -0.24 5.27
CA ARG A 405 1.76 1.18 5.52
C ARG A 405 1.16 1.40 6.89
N LEU A 406 1.79 2.28 7.66
CA LEU A 406 1.27 2.76 8.92
C LEU A 406 0.63 4.15 8.73
N GLU A 407 -0.71 4.21 8.70
CA GLU A 407 -1.43 5.46 8.39
C GLU A 407 -1.61 6.34 9.64
N PRO A 408 -1.25 7.64 9.62
CA PRO A 408 -1.56 8.58 10.70
C PRO A 408 -3.05 8.56 11.07
N PRO A 409 -3.43 8.50 12.36
CA PRO A 409 -2.63 8.70 13.58
C PRO A 409 -1.94 7.44 14.12
N PHE A 410 -1.53 6.53 13.23
CA PHE A 410 -0.80 5.30 13.50
C PHE A 410 -1.58 4.29 14.36
N ARG A 411 -2.87 4.16 14.06
CA ARG A 411 -3.77 3.18 14.70
C ARG A 411 -4.00 1.94 13.85
N ARG A 412 -3.46 1.93 12.64
CA ARG A 412 -3.70 0.90 11.63
C ARG A 412 -2.43 0.60 10.88
N LEU A 413 -2.15 -0.69 10.74
CA LEU A 413 -1.13 -1.21 9.87
C LEU A 413 -1.80 -1.97 8.71
N GLU A 414 -1.54 -1.48 7.51
CA GLU A 414 -2.09 -1.99 6.25
C GLU A 414 -1.03 -2.89 5.58
N LEU A 415 -1.39 -4.15 5.30
CA LEU A 415 -0.50 -5.12 4.65
C LEU A 415 -1.07 -5.59 3.31
N PRO A 416 -0.79 -4.90 2.19
CA PRO A 416 -1.24 -5.32 0.88
C PRO A 416 -0.56 -6.62 0.43
N LEU A 417 -1.21 -7.39 -0.45
CA LEU A 417 -0.74 -8.72 -0.86
C LEU A 417 0.71 -8.74 -1.43
N PRO A 418 1.19 -7.73 -2.20
CA PRO A 418 2.56 -7.72 -2.72
C PRO A 418 3.68 -7.55 -1.67
N VAL A 419 3.34 -7.30 -0.40
CA VAL A 419 4.31 -7.40 0.71
C VAL A 419 4.84 -8.83 0.83
N PHE A 420 4.00 -9.82 0.55
CA PHE A 420 4.34 -11.24 0.55
C PHE A 420 5.13 -11.60 -0.71
N ASN A 421 5.77 -12.76 -0.69
CA ASN A 421 6.41 -13.34 -1.86
C ASN A 421 5.39 -14.18 -2.62
N LEU A 422 4.89 -13.65 -3.73
CA LEU A 422 3.91 -14.31 -4.60
C LEU A 422 4.52 -15.43 -5.46
N ALA A 423 5.85 -15.57 -5.44
CA ALA A 423 6.54 -16.70 -6.08
C ALA A 423 6.66 -17.92 -5.13
N LEU A 424 6.19 -17.82 -3.88
CA LEU A 424 6.08 -18.97 -2.99
C LEU A 424 4.70 -19.61 -3.13
N THR A 425 4.69 -20.94 -3.16
CA THR A 425 3.47 -21.76 -3.10
C THR A 425 2.85 -21.69 -1.70
N ASP A 426 1.56 -22.03 -1.59
CA ASP A 426 0.86 -22.17 -0.30
C ASP A 426 1.28 -23.41 0.52
N ASP A 427 2.18 -24.26 0.00
CA ASP A 427 2.69 -25.45 0.66
C ASP A 427 3.36 -25.15 2.02
N ALA A 428 2.83 -25.78 3.06
CA ALA A 428 3.26 -25.61 4.45
C ALA A 428 4.77 -25.80 4.68
N SER A 429 5.42 -26.65 3.88
CA SER A 429 6.85 -26.94 3.98
C SER A 429 7.75 -25.77 3.60
N VAL A 430 7.26 -24.78 2.86
CA VAL A 430 8.03 -23.59 2.43
C VAL A 430 7.43 -22.26 2.90
N ARG A 431 6.26 -22.28 3.57
CA ARG A 431 5.57 -21.05 4.04
C ARG A 431 6.43 -20.17 4.95
N HIS A 432 7.27 -20.76 5.79
CA HIS A 432 8.17 -20.02 6.69
C HIS A 432 9.20 -19.15 5.94
N PHE A 433 9.44 -19.37 4.64
CA PHE A 433 10.24 -18.47 3.79
C PHE A 433 9.54 -17.16 3.42
N GLN A 434 8.29 -16.95 3.84
CA GLN A 434 7.67 -15.62 3.80
C GLN A 434 8.28 -14.68 4.86
N ILE A 435 8.71 -15.21 6.01
CA ILE A 435 9.21 -14.41 7.16
C ILE A 435 10.38 -13.49 6.77
N PRO A 436 11.45 -13.96 6.09
CA PRO A 436 12.59 -13.12 5.77
C PRO A 436 12.24 -11.93 4.85
N ARG A 437 11.11 -12.00 4.12
CA ARG A 437 10.59 -10.88 3.34
C ARG A 437 9.65 -10.00 4.17
N VAL A 438 8.66 -10.60 4.82
CA VAL A 438 7.52 -9.90 5.42
C VAL A 438 7.87 -9.30 6.79
N ALA A 439 8.47 -10.09 7.69
CA ALA A 439 8.67 -9.68 9.07
C ALA A 439 9.59 -8.45 9.21
N PRO A 440 10.74 -8.33 8.52
CA PRO A 440 11.56 -7.11 8.60
C PRO A 440 10.81 -5.85 8.16
N ARG A 441 9.93 -5.95 7.14
CA ARG A 441 9.13 -4.82 6.65
C ARG A 441 8.07 -4.41 7.68
N VAL A 442 7.39 -5.40 8.26
CA VAL A 442 6.36 -5.17 9.29
C VAL A 442 6.97 -4.60 10.56
N TYR A 443 8.04 -5.21 11.06
CA TYR A 443 8.68 -4.77 12.30
C TYR A 443 9.32 -3.38 12.16
N ALA A 444 9.83 -3.02 10.97
CA ALA A 444 10.28 -1.65 10.72
C ALA A 444 9.15 -0.63 10.90
N GLU A 445 7.93 -0.93 10.45
CA GLU A 445 6.75 -0.05 10.66
C GLU A 445 6.28 -0.03 12.12
N LEU A 446 6.35 -1.15 12.84
CA LEU A 446 6.08 -1.16 14.29
C LEU A 446 7.10 -0.35 15.08
N LEU A 447 8.37 -0.47 14.75
CA LEU A 447 9.43 0.35 15.33
C LEU A 447 9.24 1.83 14.94
N ARG A 448 8.76 2.11 13.74
CA ARG A 448 8.39 3.47 13.30
C ARG A 448 7.28 4.06 14.18
N PHE A 449 6.25 3.27 14.48
CA PHE A 449 5.19 3.66 15.41
C PHE A 449 5.77 4.02 16.79
N LEU A 450 6.60 3.12 17.34
CA LEU A 450 7.25 3.32 18.64
C LEU A 450 8.13 4.57 18.65
N TYR A 451 8.91 4.80 17.60
CA TYR A 451 9.75 5.98 17.43
C TYR A 451 8.92 7.27 17.43
N HIS A 452 7.84 7.33 16.64
CA HIS A 452 6.95 8.49 16.61
C HIS A 452 6.25 8.74 17.95
N ARG A 453 5.80 7.68 18.62
CA ARG A 453 5.19 7.77 19.96
C ARG A 453 6.20 8.27 21.00
N ALA A 454 7.43 7.76 20.96
CA ALA A 454 8.49 8.19 21.86
C ALA A 454 8.81 9.68 21.67
N LEU A 455 8.91 10.16 20.43
CA LEU A 455 9.13 11.58 20.13
C LEU A 455 8.01 12.48 20.65
N ASN A 456 6.75 12.09 20.47
CA ASN A 456 5.59 12.87 20.93
C ASN A 456 5.45 12.90 22.45
N ASN A 457 5.94 11.88 23.14
CA ASN A 457 5.84 11.74 24.59
C ASN A 457 7.07 12.25 25.37
N LYS A 458 8.09 12.81 24.69
CA LYS A 458 9.33 13.30 25.33
C LYS A 458 9.11 14.21 26.55
N GLY A 459 8.03 15.01 26.56
CA GLY A 459 7.71 15.91 27.68
C GLY A 459 7.13 15.24 28.94
N ASN A 460 6.73 13.97 28.88
CA ASN A 460 6.11 13.22 29.98
C ASN A 460 7.05 12.16 30.60
N LEU A 461 8.32 12.13 30.19
CA LEU A 461 9.32 11.16 30.62
C LEU A 461 10.31 11.81 31.61
N THR A 462 9.88 12.13 32.82
CA THR A 462 10.77 12.67 33.87
C THR A 462 11.59 11.60 34.58
N ASP A 463 11.16 10.33 34.53
CA ASP A 463 11.68 9.28 35.44
C ASP A 463 12.08 7.95 34.76
N ALA A 464 12.32 7.92 33.44
CA ALA A 464 12.94 6.73 32.81
C ALA A 464 14.46 6.90 32.77
N ALA A 465 15.20 5.87 33.21
CA ALA A 465 16.66 5.84 33.19
C ALA A 465 17.26 6.00 31.76
N GLU A 466 16.49 5.72 30.70
CA GLU A 466 16.79 6.13 29.33
C GLU A 466 15.51 6.56 28.57
N ASP A 467 15.61 7.65 27.79
CA ASP A 467 14.57 8.10 26.86
C ASP A 467 14.55 7.17 25.62
N PRO A 468 13.45 6.43 25.34
CA PRO A 468 13.36 5.56 24.18
C PRO A 468 13.62 6.29 22.85
N ALA A 469 13.29 7.58 22.77
CA ALA A 469 13.60 8.36 21.59
C ALA A 469 15.11 8.63 21.48
N ALA A 470 15.82 8.85 22.60
CA ALA A 470 17.27 8.98 22.59
C ALA A 470 17.95 7.69 22.13
N MET A 471 17.44 6.52 22.53
CA MET A 471 17.92 5.21 22.05
C MET A 471 17.82 5.08 20.53
N PHE A 472 16.65 5.33 19.94
CA PHE A 472 16.50 5.34 18.47
C PHE A 472 17.43 6.36 17.78
N GLU A 473 17.63 7.53 18.39
CA GLU A 473 18.53 8.56 17.88
C GLU A 473 20.01 8.13 17.91
N ARG A 474 20.45 7.37 18.92
CA ARG A 474 21.79 6.78 18.98
C ARG A 474 22.00 5.78 17.84
N VAL A 475 21.06 4.85 17.64
CA VAL A 475 21.14 3.89 16.53
C VAL A 475 21.16 4.62 15.19
N ARG A 476 20.27 5.60 15.00
CA ARG A 476 20.24 6.45 13.80
C ARG A 476 21.57 7.14 13.53
N ALA A 477 22.22 7.69 14.56
CA ALA A 477 23.52 8.33 14.44
C ALA A 477 24.62 7.33 14.05
N CYS A 478 24.63 6.16 14.68
CA CYS A 478 25.56 5.08 14.36
C CYS A 478 25.43 4.63 12.90
N VAL A 479 24.20 4.33 12.44
CA VAL A 479 23.93 3.90 11.06
C VAL A 479 24.36 4.96 10.06
N ARG A 480 24.06 6.23 10.34
CA ARG A 480 24.49 7.35 9.50
C ARG A 480 26.00 7.40 9.34
N GLU A 481 26.75 7.21 10.43
CA GLU A 481 28.21 7.18 10.39
C GLU A 481 28.74 5.95 9.65
N GLN A 482 28.19 4.76 9.93
CA GLN A 482 28.60 3.51 9.31
C GLN A 482 28.32 3.48 7.79
N TYR A 483 27.22 4.08 7.34
CA TYR A 483 26.83 4.09 5.92
C TYR A 483 27.52 5.20 5.12
N ALA A 484 27.97 6.27 5.77
CA ALA A 484 28.62 7.41 5.10
C ALA A 484 29.76 7.02 4.15
N PRO A 485 30.75 6.17 4.54
CA PRO A 485 31.83 5.77 3.64
C PRO A 485 31.40 4.76 2.56
N LEU A 486 30.23 4.13 2.71
CA LEU A 486 29.76 3.11 1.77
C LEU A 486 28.92 3.71 0.63
N ARG A 487 28.63 5.00 0.68
CA ARG A 487 27.84 5.68 -0.35
C ARG A 487 28.73 6.10 -1.50
N SER A 488 28.34 5.72 -2.71
CA SER A 488 29.07 6.06 -3.95
C SER A 488 28.81 7.50 -4.40
N SER A 489 27.67 8.08 -3.98
CA SER A 489 27.22 9.40 -4.41
C SER A 489 26.41 10.12 -3.33
N PRO A 490 26.47 11.47 -3.24
CA PRO A 490 25.59 12.28 -2.39
C PRO A 490 24.09 12.09 -2.67
N ALA A 491 23.74 11.54 -3.84
CA ALA A 491 22.38 11.19 -4.24
C ALA A 491 21.84 9.93 -3.53
N GLU A 492 22.71 9.05 -3.03
CA GLU A 492 22.34 7.83 -2.28
C GLU A 492 21.93 8.14 -0.82
N ARG A 493 21.40 9.33 -0.54
CA ARG A 493 20.95 9.73 0.79
C ARG A 493 19.60 9.10 1.11
N GLY A 494 19.65 7.86 1.58
CA GLY A 494 18.56 7.25 2.34
C GLY A 494 18.31 7.99 3.65
N SER A 495 17.07 7.93 4.14
CA SER A 495 16.72 8.42 5.47
C SER A 495 17.41 7.55 6.52
N SER A 496 18.33 8.13 7.31
CA SER A 496 18.99 7.40 8.40
C SER A 496 18.00 6.86 9.43
N VAL A 497 16.79 7.42 9.51
CA VAL A 497 15.70 6.86 10.34
C VAL A 497 15.23 5.53 9.75
N GLN A 498 14.92 5.49 8.45
CA GLN A 498 14.46 4.26 7.81
C GLN A 498 15.53 3.18 7.85
N ASP A 499 16.78 3.53 7.55
CA ASP A 499 17.90 2.60 7.60
C ASP A 499 18.09 2.01 9.02
N ALA A 500 17.92 2.83 10.06
CA ALA A 500 17.98 2.36 11.44
C ALA A 500 16.81 1.44 11.80
N LEU A 501 15.58 1.78 11.40
CA LEU A 501 14.40 0.94 11.64
C LEU A 501 14.51 -0.41 10.92
N GLU A 502 14.97 -0.41 9.67
CA GLU A 502 15.19 -1.63 8.89
C GLU A 502 16.29 -2.48 9.52
N LEU A 503 17.40 -1.89 9.98
CA LEU A 503 18.46 -2.60 10.70
C LEU A 503 17.91 -3.30 11.95
N LEU A 504 17.18 -2.55 12.79
CA LEU A 504 16.65 -3.07 14.04
C LEU A 504 15.57 -4.13 13.84
N ALA A 505 14.86 -4.09 12.71
CA ALA A 505 13.80 -5.04 12.39
C ALA A 505 14.31 -6.44 12.01
N VAL A 506 15.55 -6.57 11.50
CA VAL A 506 16.05 -7.87 11.01
C VAL A 506 16.31 -8.86 12.14
N VAL A 507 16.76 -8.39 13.30
CA VAL A 507 17.06 -9.25 14.47
C VAL A 507 15.80 -9.99 14.97
N PRO A 508 14.71 -9.31 15.37
CA PRO A 508 13.48 -10.01 15.78
C PRO A 508 12.85 -10.81 14.63
N ALA A 509 13.06 -10.43 13.37
CA ALA A 509 12.61 -11.23 12.23
C ALA A 509 13.38 -12.56 12.10
N PHE A 510 14.68 -12.55 12.37
CA PHE A 510 15.49 -13.77 12.42
C PHE A 510 15.07 -14.67 13.58
N GLU A 511 14.82 -14.09 14.75
CA GLU A 511 14.33 -14.84 15.92
C GLU A 511 12.97 -15.49 15.64
N ALA A 512 12.05 -14.74 15.03
CA ALA A 512 10.75 -15.25 14.64
C ALA A 512 10.85 -16.35 13.58
N TYR A 513 11.76 -16.22 12.62
CA TYR A 513 12.03 -17.29 11.68
C TYR A 513 12.58 -18.55 12.35
N ARG A 514 13.51 -18.38 13.28
CA ARG A 514 14.15 -19.49 14.01
C ARG A 514 13.17 -20.26 14.89
N SER A 515 12.18 -19.61 15.50
CA SER A 515 11.16 -20.29 16.32
C SER A 515 10.25 -21.22 15.51
N HIS A 516 10.21 -21.04 14.18
CA HIS A 516 9.46 -21.86 13.23
C HIS A 516 10.30 -22.93 12.54
N LEU A 517 11.62 -22.89 12.69
CA LEU A 517 12.52 -23.89 12.14
C LEU A 517 12.81 -25.02 13.13
N THR A 518 12.90 -26.25 12.62
CA THR A 518 13.64 -27.30 13.33
C THR A 518 15.14 -27.02 13.21
N SER A 519 15.92 -27.33 14.25
CA SER A 519 17.36 -27.05 14.32
C SER A 519 18.16 -27.59 13.14
N ASP A 520 17.67 -28.67 12.50
CA ASP A 520 18.34 -29.36 11.41
C ASP A 520 17.74 -29.12 10.03
N PHE A 521 16.75 -28.22 9.90
CA PHE A 521 16.06 -27.99 8.63
C PHE A 521 17.05 -27.63 7.51
N ARG A 522 16.98 -28.39 6.42
CA ARG A 522 17.71 -28.17 5.17
C ARG A 522 16.78 -28.37 3.98
N LEU A 523 17.13 -27.80 2.84
CA LEU A 523 16.49 -28.14 1.57
C LEU A 523 17.27 -29.30 0.94
N GLN A 524 16.60 -30.37 0.50
CA GLN A 524 17.28 -31.60 0.07
C GLN A 524 18.25 -31.41 -1.09
N THR A 525 17.88 -30.62 -2.09
CA THR A 525 18.74 -30.34 -3.26
C THR A 525 19.67 -29.14 -3.05
N ALA A 526 19.53 -28.40 -1.93
CA ALA A 526 20.42 -27.32 -1.50
C ALA A 526 20.93 -27.56 -0.07
N SER A 527 21.44 -28.78 0.17
CA SER A 527 21.86 -29.26 1.49
C SER A 527 23.03 -28.48 2.10
N ASP A 528 23.79 -27.78 1.26
CA ASP A 528 24.96 -26.99 1.68
C ASP A 528 24.57 -25.73 2.46
N LEU A 529 23.30 -25.31 2.36
CA LEU A 529 22.75 -24.21 3.15
C LEU A 529 21.97 -24.76 4.34
N SER A 530 22.38 -24.35 5.53
CA SER A 530 21.60 -24.56 6.76
C SER A 530 20.32 -23.70 6.76
N GLY A 531 19.29 -24.12 7.51
CA GLY A 531 18.10 -23.30 7.74
C GLY A 531 18.40 -21.87 8.18
N ARG A 532 19.44 -21.67 9.01
CA ARG A 532 19.89 -20.32 9.42
C ARG A 532 20.41 -19.50 8.24
N GLN A 533 21.22 -20.08 7.36
CA GLN A 533 21.71 -19.40 6.16
C GLN A 533 20.57 -19.09 5.19
N LEU A 534 19.56 -19.96 5.10
CA LEU A 534 18.39 -19.74 4.25
C LEU A 534 17.62 -18.46 4.65
N PHE A 535 17.50 -18.13 5.95
CA PHE A 535 16.93 -16.84 6.36
C PHE A 535 17.60 -15.67 5.63
N PHE A 536 18.93 -15.59 5.74
CA PHE A 536 19.71 -14.47 5.21
C PHE A 536 19.66 -14.42 3.68
N VAL A 537 19.74 -15.59 3.03
CA VAL A 537 19.60 -15.71 1.57
C VAL A 537 18.23 -15.22 1.12
N TYR A 538 17.13 -15.65 1.74
CA TYR A 538 15.79 -15.17 1.40
C TYR A 538 15.56 -13.70 1.71
N PHE A 539 16.12 -13.20 2.83
CA PHE A 539 16.10 -11.78 3.18
C PHE A 539 16.74 -10.93 2.08
N ALA A 540 17.98 -11.28 1.69
CA ALA A 540 18.72 -10.60 0.64
C ALA A 540 18.04 -10.74 -0.73
N ALA A 541 17.59 -11.94 -1.09
CA ALA A 541 16.87 -12.21 -2.33
C ALA A 541 15.60 -11.34 -2.44
N SER A 542 14.92 -11.07 -1.32
CA SER A 542 13.72 -10.22 -1.30
C SER A 542 13.99 -8.73 -1.56
N LEU A 543 15.27 -8.33 -1.61
CA LEU A 543 15.75 -6.96 -1.74
C LEU A 543 16.59 -6.75 -3.00
N CYS A 544 16.76 -7.77 -3.86
CA CYS A 544 17.52 -7.62 -5.09
C CYS A 544 16.89 -6.56 -6.01
N GLU A 545 17.75 -5.71 -6.56
CA GLU A 545 17.39 -4.55 -7.36
C GLU A 545 18.60 -4.16 -8.19
N ASP A 546 18.42 -3.97 -9.48
CA ASP A 546 19.45 -3.42 -10.36
C ASP A 546 19.66 -1.94 -10.03
N GLU A 547 20.85 -1.60 -9.53
CA GLU A 547 21.18 -0.23 -9.11
C GLU A 547 21.15 0.79 -10.26
N SER A 548 21.11 0.35 -11.53
CA SER A 548 20.89 1.23 -12.69
C SER A 548 19.53 1.92 -12.69
N LEU A 549 18.55 1.42 -11.93
CA LEU A 549 17.25 2.08 -11.71
C LEU A 549 17.37 3.42 -10.98
N GLY A 550 18.50 3.67 -10.33
CA GLY A 550 18.72 4.82 -9.48
C GLY A 550 18.00 4.70 -8.14
N VAL A 551 18.52 5.41 -7.15
CA VAL A 551 17.98 5.38 -5.79
C VAL A 551 16.80 6.34 -5.69
N GLY A 552 15.61 5.81 -5.40
CA GLY A 552 14.42 6.62 -5.12
C GLY A 552 14.64 7.59 -3.94
N PRO A 553 13.96 8.75 -3.91
CA PRO A 553 14.17 9.75 -2.88
C PRO A 553 13.96 9.18 -1.47
N GLY A 554 14.97 9.33 -0.61
CA GLY A 554 14.90 8.94 0.81
C GLY A 554 15.09 7.44 1.09
N ARG A 555 15.40 6.62 0.09
CA ARG A 555 15.74 5.19 0.24
C ARG A 555 17.27 5.01 0.11
N SER A 556 17.83 4.01 0.80
CA SER A 556 19.23 3.61 0.57
C SER A 556 19.34 2.62 -0.59
N PRO A 557 20.47 2.57 -1.32
CA PRO A 557 20.75 1.53 -2.32
C PRO A 557 20.51 0.12 -1.78
N ALA A 558 20.11 -0.81 -2.66
CA ALA A 558 19.76 -2.17 -2.27
C ALA A 558 20.93 -2.91 -1.59
N ARG A 559 22.16 -2.71 -2.06
CA ARG A 559 23.36 -3.26 -1.40
C ARG A 559 23.51 -2.82 0.05
N LEU A 560 23.13 -1.58 0.39
CA LEU A 560 23.16 -1.08 1.78
C LEU A 560 22.00 -1.60 2.60
N ARG A 561 20.82 -1.77 1.99
CA ARG A 561 19.65 -2.39 2.64
C ARG A 561 19.86 -3.87 2.97
N VAL A 562 20.72 -4.57 2.22
CA VAL A 562 21.12 -5.95 2.50
C VAL A 562 22.33 -5.98 3.43
N ASN A 563 23.48 -5.46 3.00
CA ASN A 563 24.74 -5.62 3.73
C ASN A 563 24.76 -4.81 5.04
N GLY A 564 24.07 -3.67 5.06
CA GLY A 564 24.04 -2.77 6.20
C GLY A 564 23.38 -3.37 7.45
N PRO A 565 22.16 -3.92 7.39
CA PRO A 565 21.61 -4.66 8.53
C PRO A 565 22.44 -5.89 8.91
N LEU A 566 22.80 -6.73 7.94
CA LEU A 566 23.41 -8.03 8.20
C LEU A 566 24.81 -7.95 8.82
N ARG A 567 25.61 -6.94 8.44
CA ARG A 567 26.92 -6.73 9.07
C ARG A 567 26.85 -6.30 10.53
N ASN A 568 25.67 -5.88 11.02
CA ASN A 568 25.45 -5.56 12.42
C ASN A 568 24.84 -6.74 13.21
N MET A 569 24.71 -7.91 12.58
CA MET A 569 24.12 -9.10 13.19
C MET A 569 25.19 -10.17 13.47
N PRO A 570 25.51 -10.47 14.75
CA PRO A 570 26.45 -11.53 15.08
C PRO A 570 25.97 -12.92 14.61
N GLU A 571 24.65 -13.14 14.55
CA GLU A 571 24.04 -14.38 14.04
C GLU A 571 24.33 -14.60 12.56
N PHE A 572 24.40 -13.52 11.77
CA PHE A 572 24.81 -13.59 10.35
C PHE A 572 26.28 -14.01 10.26
N ALA A 573 27.15 -13.34 11.03
CA ALA A 573 28.57 -13.65 11.04
C ALA A 573 28.86 -15.08 11.48
N ASP A 574 28.11 -15.63 12.46
CA ASP A 574 28.22 -17.05 12.84
C ASP A 574 27.71 -17.99 11.75
N ALA A 575 26.59 -17.66 11.09
CA ALA A 575 25.99 -18.51 10.06
C ALA A 575 26.88 -18.66 8.82
N PHE A 576 27.62 -17.62 8.44
CA PHE A 576 28.56 -17.63 7.30
C PHE A 576 30.03 -17.70 7.70
N LYS A 577 30.32 -17.83 9.01
CA LYS A 577 31.68 -17.94 9.57
C LYS A 577 32.59 -16.77 9.18
N CYS A 578 32.05 -15.56 9.21
CA CYS A 578 32.78 -14.36 8.83
C CYS A 578 33.80 -13.94 9.89
N PRO A 579 35.09 -13.77 9.54
CA PRO A 579 36.13 -13.33 10.47
C PRO A 579 35.82 -11.95 11.05
N VAL A 580 36.14 -11.74 12.33
CA VAL A 580 36.04 -10.42 12.97
C VAL A 580 36.93 -9.43 12.23
N GLY A 581 36.39 -8.25 11.92
CA GLY A 581 37.05 -7.21 11.14
C GLY A 581 36.85 -7.33 9.62
N SER A 582 36.22 -8.41 9.13
CA SER A 582 35.78 -8.48 7.73
C SER A 582 34.68 -7.44 7.44
N PHE A 583 34.41 -7.19 6.15
CA PHE A 583 33.41 -6.20 5.76
C PHE A 583 32.03 -6.51 6.38
N MET A 584 31.61 -7.77 6.33
CA MET A 584 30.34 -8.22 6.88
C MET A 584 30.38 -8.62 8.37
N ASN A 585 31.52 -8.43 9.06
CA ASN A 585 31.63 -8.60 10.52
C ASN A 585 32.58 -7.53 11.12
N PRO A 586 32.21 -6.24 11.05
CA PRO A 586 33.01 -5.15 11.58
C PRO A 586 33.10 -5.20 13.12
N THR A 587 34.16 -4.64 13.68
CA THR A 587 34.34 -4.53 15.14
C THR A 587 33.39 -3.53 15.79
N LYS A 588 32.91 -2.53 15.03
CA LYS A 588 31.92 -1.54 15.46
C LYS A 588 30.57 -1.85 14.82
N VAL A 589 29.61 -2.25 15.64
CA VAL A 589 28.24 -2.55 15.24
C VAL A 589 27.27 -1.51 15.78
N CYS A 590 26.18 -1.28 15.05
CA CYS A 590 25.04 -0.49 15.48
C CYS A 590 23.95 -1.44 15.99
N ALA A 591 23.56 -1.30 17.26
CA ALA A 591 22.50 -2.07 17.91
C ALA A 591 21.74 -1.19 18.90
N LEU A 592 20.56 -1.64 19.35
CA LEU A 592 19.77 -0.99 20.39
C LEU A 592 20.48 -0.98 21.75
#